data_AF-A0A2T2TSH8-F1
#
_entry.id   AF-A0A2T2TSH8-F1
#
_cell.length_a   1.000
_cell.length_b   1.000
_cell.length_c   1.000
_cell.angle_alpha   90.00
_cell.angle_beta   90.00
_cell.angle_gamma   90.00
#
_symmetry.space_group_name_H-M   'P 1'
#
loop_
_entity.id
_entity.type
_entity.pdbx_description
1 polymer ?
#
loop_
_entity_poly.entity_id
_entity_poly.type
_entity_poly.pdbx_seq_one_letter_code
_entity_poly.pdbx_strand_id
1 'polypeptide(L)'
;MILACASSALSQKVSSLPARAVPAPATASPTTDPTLLTPTTATVDLDAVRHNARLIQRRTAPTAALMAVVKADAYGHGSVRVAQALQDEGVEHFAVARVSEAVRLREAGIEASILVFEAPLPEHLPAYARYRLDVNVCSKAVAGALVQLAEQRPPSEPPLRAHVKVETGMERLGNKPEVAAGIAGRLRRTDGVEVAGLWTHFVSADDPEQQAFTRRQLGILQEAADSAGPLPNGRVHAANTPAMLHFAESFRRLDPTFVRCGLALYGLARFPPSVREALGDDLRPAMRFTSKITHLKTVDEGATVSYNRSWTAPERVRLATVGCGYGDGYTRLLSGRADVSIRGRRFPVVGSICMDLMMVNLGPPESAPPAEVGDEVVLFGPDGGPSVQDVADWSETIAYEVVTRVRGRVPRFYTGEEAPSEGVIGHVPRRTADALDGNEAAADENETRKETTEHDSEAVAQTPSRPTATNGEATARRSLEAASTAH
;
A
#
# COMPACT_ATOMS: atom_id res chain seq x y z
N MET A 1 -34.83 -76.83 -29.20
CA MET A 1 -33.45 -76.41 -29.52
C MET A 1 -33.48 -74.91 -29.75
N ILE A 2 -32.43 -74.17 -29.37
CA ILE A 2 -32.32 -72.69 -29.36
C ILE A 2 -33.07 -72.00 -28.21
N LEU A 3 -32.33 -71.15 -27.49
CA LEU A 3 -32.69 -70.45 -26.25
C LEU A 3 -33.33 -69.08 -26.53
N ALA A 4 -34.13 -68.60 -25.58
CA ALA A 4 -34.42 -67.18 -25.43
C ALA A 4 -33.31 -66.49 -24.62
N CYS A 5 -32.74 -65.41 -25.13
CA CYS A 5 -31.79 -64.57 -24.38
C CYS A 5 -32.52 -63.42 -23.70
N ALA A 6 -32.58 -63.45 -22.37
CA ALA A 6 -32.81 -62.25 -21.58
C ALA A 6 -31.50 -61.47 -21.42
N SER A 7 -31.54 -60.14 -21.48
CA SER A 7 -30.42 -59.29 -21.12
C SER A 7 -30.86 -58.26 -20.07
N SER A 8 -30.09 -58.15 -19.00
CA SER A 8 -30.43 -57.43 -17.78
C SER A 8 -30.13 -55.93 -17.88
N ALA A 9 -31.15 -55.09 -17.71
CA ALA A 9 -30.96 -53.65 -17.50
C ALA A 9 -30.57 -53.37 -16.04
N LEU A 10 -29.34 -52.90 -15.80
CA LEU A 10 -28.94 -52.37 -14.49
C LEU A 10 -29.47 -50.94 -14.31
N SER A 11 -30.35 -50.76 -13.33
CA SER A 11 -30.83 -49.44 -12.90
C SER A 11 -29.82 -48.79 -11.95
N GLN A 12 -29.13 -47.74 -12.42
CA GLN A 12 -28.38 -46.84 -11.52
C GLN A 12 -29.28 -45.67 -11.09
N LYS A 13 -29.61 -45.61 -9.80
CA LYS A 13 -30.23 -44.46 -9.17
C LYS A 13 -29.18 -43.35 -8.98
N VAL A 14 -29.32 -42.24 -9.70
CA VAL A 14 -28.58 -41.01 -9.38
C VAL A 14 -29.30 -40.29 -8.24
N SER A 15 -28.61 -40.12 -7.12
CA SER A 15 -29.10 -39.40 -5.95
C SER A 15 -29.01 -37.88 -6.17
N SER A 16 -30.14 -37.20 -6.34
CA SER A 16 -30.20 -35.73 -6.41
C SER A 16 -30.03 -35.11 -5.02
N LEU A 17 -28.84 -34.55 -4.77
CA LEU A 17 -28.65 -33.61 -3.67
C LEU A 17 -29.42 -32.31 -3.95
N PRO A 18 -30.11 -31.71 -2.97
CA PRO A 18 -30.83 -30.46 -3.18
C PRO A 18 -29.85 -29.31 -3.41
N ALA A 19 -30.13 -28.49 -4.42
CA ALA A 19 -29.36 -27.28 -4.68
C ALA A 19 -29.43 -26.34 -3.46
N ARG A 20 -28.28 -26.00 -2.89
CA ARG A 20 -28.17 -25.09 -1.75
C ARG A 20 -28.57 -23.69 -2.21
N ALA A 21 -29.73 -23.22 -1.78
CA ALA A 21 -30.25 -21.91 -2.18
C ALA A 21 -29.26 -20.80 -1.79
N VAL A 22 -28.93 -19.95 -2.76
CA VAL A 22 -28.21 -18.69 -2.51
C VAL A 22 -29.20 -17.77 -1.79
N PRO A 23 -28.87 -17.22 -0.60
CA PRO A 23 -29.74 -16.28 0.07
C PRO A 23 -29.88 -15.03 -0.79
N ALA A 24 -31.11 -14.59 -1.01
CA ALA A 24 -31.37 -13.27 -1.60
C ALA A 24 -30.72 -12.19 -0.71
N PRO A 25 -30.17 -11.10 -1.30
CA PRO A 25 -29.57 -10.03 -0.52
C PRO A 25 -30.62 -9.46 0.43
N ALA A 26 -30.29 -9.39 1.71
CA ALA A 26 -31.11 -8.69 2.69
C ALA A 26 -31.34 -7.26 2.19
N THR A 27 -32.59 -6.80 2.23
CA THR A 27 -32.92 -5.42 1.86
C THR A 27 -32.34 -4.49 2.92
N ALA A 28 -31.12 -4.02 2.65
CA ALA A 28 -30.44 -3.07 3.52
C ALA A 28 -31.31 -1.82 3.66
N SER A 29 -31.53 -1.37 4.89
CA SER A 29 -32.15 -0.07 5.15
C SER A 29 -31.41 1.01 4.34
N PRO A 30 -32.12 1.95 3.70
CA PRO A 30 -31.48 2.97 2.87
C PRO A 30 -30.50 3.76 3.72
N THR A 31 -29.20 3.68 3.39
CA THR A 31 -28.19 4.45 4.08
C THR A 31 -28.34 5.93 3.75
N THR A 32 -28.32 6.77 4.79
CA THR A 32 -28.29 8.23 4.67
C THR A 32 -26.89 8.81 4.80
N ASP A 33 -25.86 7.96 4.96
CA ASP A 33 -24.47 8.40 5.00
C ASP A 33 -24.01 8.80 3.58
N PRO A 34 -23.73 10.08 3.32
CA PRO A 34 -23.35 10.55 1.99
C PRO A 34 -22.02 9.96 1.50
N THR A 35 -21.15 9.48 2.39
CA THR A 35 -19.88 8.83 2.02
C THR A 35 -20.09 7.44 1.40
N LEU A 36 -21.27 6.84 1.64
CA LEU A 36 -21.65 5.53 1.10
C LEU A 36 -22.62 5.63 -0.10
N LEU A 37 -23.04 6.84 -0.47
CA LEU A 37 -23.88 7.11 -1.65
C LEU A 37 -23.07 7.15 -2.96
N THR A 38 -22.31 6.09 -3.22
CA THR A 38 -21.53 5.92 -4.45
C THR A 38 -21.76 4.53 -5.06
N PRO A 39 -21.80 4.40 -6.40
CA PRO A 39 -21.84 3.10 -7.05
C PRO A 39 -20.53 2.31 -6.91
N THR A 40 -19.40 2.99 -6.68
CA THR A 40 -18.05 2.41 -6.73
C THR A 40 -17.47 2.21 -5.33
N THR A 41 -17.08 0.98 -5.01
CA THR A 41 -16.64 0.55 -3.67
C THR A 41 -15.50 -0.46 -3.75
N ALA A 42 -14.75 -0.60 -2.66
CA ALA A 42 -13.78 -1.69 -2.50
C ALA A 42 -14.11 -2.51 -1.24
N THR A 43 -14.11 -3.83 -1.36
CA THR A 43 -14.22 -4.74 -0.22
C THR A 43 -12.87 -5.41 0.01
N VAL A 44 -12.44 -5.47 1.27
CA VAL A 44 -11.17 -6.06 1.69
C VAL A 44 -11.44 -7.23 2.64
N ASP A 45 -11.04 -8.42 2.23
CA ASP A 45 -11.11 -9.63 3.04
C ASP A 45 -9.92 -9.72 3.99
N LEU A 46 -10.19 -9.51 5.28
CA LEU A 46 -9.17 -9.62 6.32
C LEU A 46 -8.78 -11.08 6.58
N ASP A 47 -9.65 -12.05 6.34
CA ASP A 47 -9.30 -13.48 6.49
C ASP A 47 -8.37 -13.95 5.38
N ALA A 48 -8.50 -13.42 4.16
CA ALA A 48 -7.48 -13.56 3.13
C ALA A 48 -6.13 -12.99 3.60
N VAL A 49 -6.10 -11.78 4.17
CA VAL A 49 -4.87 -11.16 4.69
C VAL A 49 -4.23 -11.99 5.80
N ARG A 50 -5.01 -12.46 6.79
CA ARG A 50 -4.52 -13.35 7.87
C ARG A 50 -3.99 -14.67 7.31
N HIS A 51 -4.74 -15.32 6.41
CA HIS A 51 -4.31 -16.55 5.74
C HIS A 51 -2.98 -16.37 5.01
N ASN A 52 -2.82 -15.27 4.27
CA ASN A 52 -1.60 -14.93 3.56
C ASN A 52 -0.42 -14.68 4.53
N ALA A 53 -0.64 -13.96 5.63
CA ALA A 53 0.39 -13.73 6.65
C ALA A 53 0.88 -15.05 7.29
N ARG A 54 -0.06 -15.92 7.69
CA ARG A 54 0.24 -17.27 8.20
C ARG A 54 0.98 -18.12 7.17
N LEU A 55 0.61 -18.03 5.88
CA LEU A 55 1.28 -18.75 4.79
C LEU A 55 2.73 -18.29 4.61
N ILE A 56 2.97 -16.98 4.67
CA ILE A 56 4.31 -16.39 4.58
C ILE A 56 5.18 -16.90 5.74
N GLN A 57 4.70 -16.78 6.98
CA GLN A 57 5.41 -17.25 8.17
C GLN A 57 5.76 -18.76 8.09
N ARG A 58 4.84 -19.60 7.61
CA ARG A 58 5.09 -21.05 7.43
C ARG A 58 6.15 -21.39 6.37
N ARG A 59 6.44 -20.49 5.42
CA ARG A 59 7.44 -20.73 4.36
C ARG A 59 8.80 -20.10 4.65
N THR A 60 8.88 -19.16 5.58
CA THR A 60 10.14 -18.59 6.05
C THR A 60 10.87 -19.54 7.01
N ALA A 61 12.11 -19.23 7.38
CA ALA A 61 12.84 -20.03 8.38
C ALA A 61 12.16 -19.93 9.76
N PRO A 62 12.25 -20.96 10.64
CA PRO A 62 11.49 -20.99 11.89
C PRO A 62 11.74 -19.82 12.85
N THR A 63 12.90 -19.16 12.78
CA THR A 63 13.20 -17.98 13.62
C THR A 63 13.08 -16.65 12.87
N ALA A 64 12.72 -16.68 11.58
CA ALA A 64 12.50 -15.49 10.76
C ALA A 64 11.13 -14.88 11.06
N ALA A 65 11.10 -13.59 11.39
CA ALA A 65 9.87 -12.88 11.71
C ALA A 65 9.31 -12.15 10.47
N LEU A 66 7.99 -12.19 10.30
CA LEU A 66 7.28 -11.37 9.31
C LEU A 66 7.31 -9.91 9.75
N MET A 67 7.83 -9.04 8.89
CA MET A 67 7.65 -7.58 8.99
C MET A 67 6.63 -7.16 7.94
N ALA A 68 5.40 -6.88 8.38
CA ALA A 68 4.29 -6.59 7.49
C ALA A 68 4.37 -5.17 6.90
N VAL A 69 4.50 -5.06 5.58
CA VAL A 69 4.61 -3.77 4.90
C VAL A 69 3.20 -3.24 4.59
N VAL A 70 2.78 -2.22 5.33
CA VAL A 70 1.43 -1.61 5.30
C VAL A 70 1.45 -0.15 4.85
N LYS A 71 2.55 0.28 4.19
CA LYS A 71 2.69 1.60 3.55
C LYS A 71 1.65 1.85 2.45
N ALA A 72 1.50 3.11 2.07
CA ALA A 72 0.55 3.58 1.05
C ALA A 72 -0.87 3.09 1.36
N ASP A 73 -1.29 3.28 2.61
CA ASP A 73 -2.59 2.84 3.14
C ASP A 73 -2.84 1.33 2.93
N ALA A 74 -1.87 0.49 3.38
CA ALA A 74 -1.79 -0.94 3.09
C ALA A 74 -1.94 -1.26 1.60
N TYR A 75 -1.17 -0.57 0.75
CA TYR A 75 -1.26 -0.67 -0.71
C TYR A 75 -2.69 -0.46 -1.23
N GLY A 76 -3.44 0.46 -0.65
CA GLY A 76 -4.85 0.72 -0.98
C GLY A 76 -5.88 -0.17 -0.28
N HIS A 77 -5.49 -1.07 0.63
CA HIS A 77 -6.41 -1.92 1.40
C HIS A 77 -6.89 -1.29 2.72
N GLY A 78 -6.30 -0.16 3.15
CA GLY A 78 -6.62 0.51 4.40
C GLY A 78 -5.69 0.08 5.55
N SER A 79 -4.71 0.91 5.89
CA SER A 79 -3.61 0.47 6.78
C SER A 79 -4.04 0.11 8.20
N VAL A 80 -5.04 0.81 8.75
CA VAL A 80 -5.49 0.61 10.13
C VAL A 80 -6.13 -0.77 10.33
N ARG A 81 -7.16 -1.12 9.53
CA ARG A 81 -7.88 -2.39 9.68
C ARG A 81 -6.97 -3.59 9.36
N VAL A 82 -6.12 -3.45 8.34
CA VAL A 82 -5.09 -4.46 8.00
C VAL A 82 -4.09 -4.64 9.13
N ALA A 83 -3.57 -3.56 9.72
CA ALA A 83 -2.59 -3.66 10.80
C ALA A 83 -3.19 -4.24 12.09
N GLN A 84 -4.44 -3.89 12.42
CA GLN A 84 -5.18 -4.47 13.55
C GLN A 84 -5.33 -5.99 13.36
N ALA A 85 -5.91 -6.42 12.23
CA ALA A 85 -6.10 -7.83 11.92
C ALA A 85 -4.79 -8.65 11.87
N LEU A 86 -3.65 -8.02 11.55
CA LEU A 86 -2.33 -8.65 11.61
C LEU A 86 -1.72 -8.64 13.02
N GLN A 87 -1.98 -7.62 13.84
CA GLN A 87 -1.55 -7.59 15.24
C GLN A 87 -2.28 -8.66 16.06
N ASP A 88 -3.57 -8.89 15.78
CA ASP A 88 -4.38 -9.96 16.39
C ASP A 88 -3.84 -11.36 16.02
N GLU A 89 -3.18 -11.49 14.87
CA GLU A 89 -2.44 -12.69 14.43
C GLU A 89 -1.02 -12.80 15.02
N GLY A 90 -0.62 -11.91 15.93
CA GLY A 90 0.71 -11.89 16.54
C GLY A 90 1.82 -11.35 15.62
N VAL A 91 1.50 -10.49 14.65
CA VAL A 91 2.54 -9.78 13.87
C VAL A 91 3.10 -8.62 14.70
N GLU A 92 4.31 -8.83 15.24
CA GLU A 92 4.99 -7.85 16.12
C GLU A 92 5.81 -6.78 15.38
N HIS A 93 5.89 -6.85 14.04
CA HIS A 93 6.70 -5.95 13.22
C HIS A 93 5.96 -5.46 11.98
N PHE A 94 5.94 -4.14 11.79
CA PHE A 94 5.37 -3.47 10.63
C PHE A 94 6.39 -2.55 9.96
N ALA A 95 6.13 -2.22 8.70
CA ALA A 95 6.84 -1.16 8.02
C ALA A 95 5.92 -0.27 7.18
N VAL A 96 6.18 1.04 7.23
CA VAL A 96 5.45 2.09 6.50
C VAL A 96 6.42 2.90 5.64
N ALA A 97 5.89 3.75 4.76
CA ALA A 97 6.72 4.71 4.03
C ALA A 97 7.06 5.91 4.92
N ARG A 98 6.05 6.53 5.54
CA ARG A 98 6.16 7.86 6.17
C ARG A 98 5.82 7.87 7.65
N VAL A 99 6.33 8.86 8.38
CA VAL A 99 6.00 9.09 9.79
C VAL A 99 4.49 9.25 10.00
N SER A 100 3.78 9.97 9.13
CA SER A 100 2.32 10.15 9.24
C SER A 100 1.52 8.85 9.10
N GLU A 101 2.01 7.87 8.33
CA GLU A 101 1.41 6.54 8.27
C GLU A 101 1.61 5.79 9.60
N ALA A 102 2.80 5.89 10.20
CA ALA A 102 3.09 5.28 11.50
C ALA A 102 2.29 5.91 12.65
N VAL A 103 2.15 7.23 12.66
CA VAL A 103 1.32 7.96 13.64
C VAL A 103 -0.12 7.46 13.59
N ARG A 104 -0.70 7.33 12.39
CA ARG A 104 -2.07 6.81 12.22
C ARG A 104 -2.23 5.38 12.75
N LEU A 105 -1.21 4.54 12.66
CA LEU A 105 -1.21 3.19 13.25
C LEU A 105 -1.12 3.24 14.78
N ARG A 106 -0.26 4.10 15.33
CA ARG A 106 -0.13 4.31 16.79
C ARG A 106 -1.43 4.84 17.41
N GLU A 107 -2.08 5.81 16.76
CA GLU A 107 -3.39 6.35 17.16
C GLU A 107 -4.51 5.30 17.10
N ALA A 108 -4.36 4.27 16.25
CA ALA A 108 -5.30 3.16 16.12
C ALA A 108 -4.98 1.95 17.02
N GLY A 109 -4.06 2.09 17.99
CA GLY A 109 -3.73 1.04 18.97
C GLY A 109 -2.72 -0.01 18.49
N ILE A 110 -1.96 0.25 17.43
CA ILE A 110 -0.85 -0.64 17.05
C ILE A 110 0.33 -0.40 17.98
N GLU A 111 0.74 -1.44 18.71
CA GLU A 111 1.85 -1.40 19.68
C GLU A 111 3.14 -2.00 19.14
N ALA A 112 3.04 -2.90 18.16
CA ALA A 112 4.12 -3.55 17.42
C ALA A 112 5.21 -2.57 16.91
N SER A 113 6.41 -3.07 16.62
CA SER A 113 7.50 -2.22 16.11
C SER A 113 7.16 -1.70 14.70
N ILE A 114 7.48 -0.44 14.40
CA ILE A 114 7.15 0.20 13.11
C ILE A 114 8.39 0.85 12.52
N LEU A 115 8.94 0.23 11.48
CA LEU A 115 10.02 0.80 10.68
C LEU A 115 9.49 1.77 9.62
N VAL A 116 9.93 3.01 9.65
CA VAL A 116 9.65 4.00 8.60
C VAL A 116 10.73 3.91 7.52
N PHE A 117 10.35 3.60 6.28
CA PHE A 117 11.31 3.43 5.17
C PHE A 117 11.86 4.72 4.57
N GLU A 118 11.18 5.85 4.74
CA GLU A 118 11.67 7.16 4.33
C GLU A 118 12.98 7.52 5.06
N ALA A 119 13.81 8.35 4.44
CA ALA A 119 14.97 8.93 5.10
C ALA A 119 14.49 10.07 6.00
N PRO A 120 14.65 10.01 7.33
CA PRO A 120 14.30 11.15 8.18
C PRO A 120 15.27 12.30 7.92
N LEU A 121 14.75 13.52 7.96
CA LEU A 121 15.59 14.70 8.23
C LEU A 121 15.88 14.74 9.74
N PRO A 122 17.01 15.34 10.20
CA PRO A 122 17.35 15.44 11.62
C PRO A 122 16.19 15.95 12.51
N GLU A 123 15.49 16.99 12.04
CA GLU A 123 14.35 17.62 12.68
C GLU A 123 13.11 16.71 12.80
N HIS A 124 13.05 15.59 12.07
CA HIS A 124 11.97 14.62 12.20
C HIS A 124 12.19 13.65 13.37
N LEU A 125 13.43 13.45 13.84
CA LEU A 125 13.77 12.43 14.84
C LEU A 125 13.03 12.56 16.20
N PRO A 126 12.70 13.76 16.72
CA PRO A 126 11.86 13.88 17.91
C PRO A 126 10.48 13.21 17.77
N ALA A 127 9.92 13.16 16.56
CA ALA A 127 8.67 12.42 16.31
C ALA A 127 8.87 10.89 16.39
N TYR A 128 10.02 10.37 15.97
CA TYR A 128 10.35 8.95 16.11
C TYR A 128 10.45 8.53 17.57
N ALA A 129 11.05 9.37 18.42
CA ALA A 129 11.07 9.16 19.87
C ALA A 129 9.63 9.18 20.45
N ARG A 130 8.88 10.26 20.19
CA ARG A 130 7.50 10.45 20.69
C ARG A 130 6.56 9.29 20.33
N TYR A 131 6.62 8.81 19.10
CA TYR A 131 5.72 7.76 18.60
C TYR A 131 6.32 6.35 18.64
N ARG A 132 7.50 6.16 19.27
CA ARG A 132 8.20 4.87 19.38
C ARG A 132 8.36 4.18 18.01
N LEU A 133 9.03 4.85 17.09
CA LEU A 133 9.23 4.41 15.69
C LEU A 133 10.67 3.99 15.44
N ASP A 134 10.86 2.91 14.67
CA ASP A 134 12.18 2.44 14.30
C ASP A 134 12.73 3.29 13.13
N VAL A 135 13.95 3.81 13.30
CA VAL A 135 14.58 4.82 12.43
C VAL A 135 15.37 4.16 11.31
N ASN A 136 15.07 4.48 10.05
CA ASN A 136 15.90 4.11 8.90
C ASN A 136 17.16 5.00 8.81
N VAL A 137 18.28 4.50 9.32
CA VAL A 137 19.56 5.22 9.30
C VAL A 137 20.28 4.99 7.97
N CYS A 138 19.98 5.82 6.98
CA CYS A 138 20.52 5.73 5.62
C CYS A 138 21.63 6.73 5.29
N SER A 139 22.10 7.55 6.25
CA SER A 139 23.20 8.51 6.04
C SER A 139 23.97 8.79 7.34
N LYS A 140 25.21 9.32 7.20
CA LYS A 140 26.00 9.81 8.35
C LYS A 140 25.32 10.96 9.10
N ALA A 141 24.54 11.80 8.41
CA ALA A 141 23.82 12.92 9.03
C ALA A 141 22.71 12.42 9.96
N VAL A 142 21.90 11.45 9.50
CA VAL A 142 20.87 10.80 10.34
C VAL A 142 21.52 10.10 11.53
N ALA A 143 22.63 9.38 11.33
CA ALA A 143 23.35 8.72 12.42
C ALA A 143 23.87 9.73 13.46
N GLY A 144 24.41 10.87 13.02
CA GLY A 144 24.89 11.93 13.92
C GLY A 144 23.76 12.58 14.73
N ALA A 145 22.65 12.91 14.07
CA ALA A 145 21.47 13.48 14.72
C ALA A 145 20.81 12.49 15.71
N LEU A 146 20.82 11.19 15.40
CA LEU A 146 20.29 10.16 16.29
C LEU A 146 21.13 10.02 17.58
N VAL A 147 22.46 10.13 17.47
CA VAL A 147 23.37 10.16 18.63
C VAL A 147 23.10 11.40 19.48
N GLN A 148 23.01 12.58 18.88
CA GLN A 148 22.70 13.82 19.60
C GLN A 148 21.34 13.77 20.32
N LEU A 149 20.32 13.18 19.68
CA LEU A 149 19.01 12.98 20.32
C LEU A 149 19.07 11.97 21.47
N ALA A 150 19.89 10.92 21.37
CA ALA A 150 20.09 9.95 22.46
C ALA A 150 20.78 10.62 23.67
N GLU A 151 21.84 11.39 23.43
CA GLU A 151 22.60 12.14 24.46
C GLU A 151 21.73 13.17 25.21
N GLN A 152 20.65 13.66 24.59
CA GLN A 152 19.71 14.62 25.18
C GLN A 152 18.53 13.97 25.92
N ARG A 153 18.32 12.65 25.78
CA ARG A 153 17.17 11.94 26.39
C ARG A 153 17.54 11.34 27.76
N PRO A 154 16.62 11.32 28.73
CA PRO A 154 16.83 10.63 30.00
C PRO A 154 17.14 9.13 29.80
N PRO A 155 18.13 8.54 30.53
CA PRO A 155 18.44 7.11 30.45
C PRO A 155 17.28 6.17 30.84
N SER A 156 16.23 6.69 31.47
CA SER A 156 15.01 5.95 31.81
C SER A 156 14.03 5.77 30.65
N GLU A 157 14.22 6.48 29.53
CA GLU A 157 13.33 6.33 28.37
C GLU A 157 13.72 5.13 27.49
N PRO A 158 12.76 4.50 26.78
CA PRO A 158 13.07 3.44 25.82
C PRO A 158 14.07 3.90 24.73
N PRO A 159 15.00 3.02 24.32
CA PRO A 159 16.06 3.38 23.39
C PRO A 159 15.52 3.76 22.00
N LEU A 160 16.24 4.64 21.31
CA LEU A 160 16.04 4.91 19.88
C LEU A 160 16.43 3.67 19.08
N ARG A 161 15.47 3.05 18.40
CA ARG A 161 15.72 1.84 17.60
C ARG A 161 16.14 2.21 16.19
N ALA A 162 17.28 1.70 15.74
CA ALA A 162 17.92 2.05 14.48
C ALA A 162 18.06 0.85 13.54
N HIS A 163 17.53 0.99 12.32
CA HIS A 163 17.77 0.09 11.21
C HIS A 163 18.74 0.74 10.22
N VAL A 164 20.01 0.35 10.30
CA VAL A 164 21.08 0.91 9.46
C VAL A 164 20.98 0.33 8.05
N LYS A 165 20.95 1.21 7.04
CA LYS A 165 20.74 0.80 5.66
C LYS A 165 22.05 0.71 4.86
N VAL A 166 22.30 -0.49 4.35
CA VAL A 166 23.40 -0.83 3.44
C VAL A 166 22.92 -0.68 2.01
N GLU A 167 23.64 0.13 1.22
CA GLU A 167 23.48 0.15 -0.23
C GLU A 167 24.27 -1.01 -0.83
N THR A 168 23.59 -1.83 -1.65
CA THR A 168 24.13 -3.05 -2.26
C THR A 168 23.94 -3.09 -3.77
N GLY A 169 23.24 -2.11 -4.35
CA GLY A 169 23.02 -1.99 -5.80
C GLY A 169 21.64 -1.44 -6.22
N MET A 170 20.80 -0.99 -5.27
CA MET A 170 19.53 -0.30 -5.57
C MET A 170 19.74 1.19 -5.89
N GLU A 171 20.86 1.76 -5.45
CA GLU A 171 21.28 3.17 -5.62
C GLU A 171 20.15 4.18 -5.33
N ARG A 172 19.44 3.96 -4.22
CA ARG A 172 18.27 4.79 -3.82
C ARG A 172 18.42 5.40 -2.45
N LEU A 173 18.80 4.60 -1.45
CA LEU A 173 18.97 5.01 -0.05
C LEU A 173 19.84 3.97 0.65
N GLY A 174 20.91 4.43 1.30
CA GLY A 174 21.82 3.61 2.09
C GLY A 174 23.21 4.22 2.10
N ASN A 175 24.09 3.68 2.93
CA ASN A 175 25.52 3.97 2.85
C ASN A 175 26.25 2.79 2.22
N LYS A 176 27.44 3.03 1.66
CA LYS A 176 28.35 1.95 1.26
C LYS A 176 28.61 0.98 2.43
N PRO A 177 28.87 -0.32 2.17
CA PRO A 177 29.01 -1.37 3.18
C PRO A 177 29.89 -1.00 4.38
N GLU A 178 31.09 -0.51 4.10
CA GLU A 178 32.09 -0.10 5.09
C GLU A 178 31.62 1.09 5.95
N VAL A 179 30.87 2.02 5.36
CA VAL A 179 30.29 3.18 6.06
C VAL A 179 29.09 2.76 6.90
N ALA A 180 28.25 1.85 6.39
CA ALA A 180 27.10 1.32 7.12
C ALA A 180 27.54 0.50 8.34
N ALA A 181 28.55 -0.36 8.19
CA ALA A 181 29.17 -1.10 9.29
C ALA A 181 29.76 -0.16 10.36
N GLY A 182 30.48 0.89 9.94
CA GLY A 182 31.00 1.92 10.84
C GLY A 182 29.91 2.69 11.59
N ILE A 183 28.79 3.00 10.93
CA ILE A 183 27.61 3.62 11.56
C ILE A 183 26.99 2.68 12.60
N ALA A 184 26.73 1.42 12.25
CA ALA A 184 26.18 0.42 13.18
C ALA A 184 27.08 0.23 14.42
N GLY A 185 28.40 0.15 14.20
CA GLY A 185 29.38 0.06 15.28
C GLY A 185 29.42 1.30 16.18
N ARG A 186 29.21 2.51 15.64
CA ARG A 186 29.07 3.74 16.44
C ARG A 186 27.78 3.72 17.26
N LEU A 187 26.64 3.46 16.63
CA LEU A 187 25.33 3.46 17.29
C LEU A 187 25.23 2.42 18.41
N ARG A 188 25.83 1.22 18.24
CA ARG A 188 25.89 0.19 19.29
C ARG A 188 26.69 0.62 20.54
N ARG A 189 27.53 1.66 20.43
CA ARG A 189 28.29 2.25 21.56
C ARG A 189 27.68 3.56 22.06
N THR A 190 26.46 3.90 21.65
CA THR A 190 25.74 5.09 22.10
C THR A 190 24.65 4.66 23.07
N ASP A 191 24.75 5.11 24.32
CA ASP A 191 23.72 4.85 25.32
C ASP A 191 22.38 5.43 24.85
N GLY A 192 21.28 4.73 25.13
CA GLY A 192 19.95 5.09 24.63
C GLY A 192 19.70 4.80 23.14
N VAL A 193 20.59 4.07 22.44
CA VAL A 193 20.38 3.60 21.05
C VAL A 193 20.45 2.08 20.96
N GLU A 194 19.50 1.47 20.27
CA GLU A 194 19.48 0.05 19.92
C GLU A 194 19.65 -0.12 18.41
N VAL A 195 20.64 -0.89 17.94
CA VAL A 195 20.74 -1.27 16.53
C VAL A 195 19.82 -2.47 16.26
N ALA A 196 18.53 -2.18 16.06
CA ALA A 196 17.46 -3.15 15.80
C ALA A 196 17.59 -3.84 14.43
N GLY A 197 18.38 -3.30 13.48
CA GLY A 197 18.77 -4.07 12.31
C GLY A 197 19.81 -3.47 11.38
N LEU A 198 20.31 -4.30 10.47
CA LEU A 198 21.13 -3.94 9.32
C LEU A 198 20.47 -4.49 8.06
N TRP A 199 20.23 -3.65 7.04
CA TRP A 199 19.34 -4.04 5.96
C TRP A 199 19.64 -3.46 4.59
N THR A 200 19.13 -4.14 3.56
CA THR A 200 19.17 -3.66 2.17
C THR A 200 17.85 -3.91 1.45
N HIS A 201 17.78 -3.58 0.15
CA HIS A 201 16.65 -3.91 -0.72
C HIS A 201 17.18 -4.54 -2.01
N PHE A 202 16.67 -5.72 -2.35
CA PHE A 202 16.97 -6.32 -3.64
C PHE A 202 16.34 -5.54 -4.79
N VAL A 203 17.03 -5.48 -5.92
CA VAL A 203 16.56 -4.80 -7.13
C VAL A 203 15.57 -5.66 -7.91
N SER A 204 15.89 -6.94 -8.09
CA SER A 204 15.32 -7.80 -9.13
C SER A 204 15.16 -9.26 -8.66
N ALA A 205 14.74 -9.44 -7.41
CA ALA A 205 14.56 -10.77 -6.81
C ALA A 205 13.33 -11.55 -7.35
N ASP A 206 12.52 -10.96 -8.24
CA ASP A 206 11.48 -11.60 -9.06
C ASP A 206 11.98 -12.01 -10.46
N ASP A 207 13.20 -11.63 -10.85
CA ASP A 207 13.78 -11.91 -12.16
C ASP A 207 14.79 -13.09 -12.10
N PRO A 208 14.49 -14.23 -12.75
CA PRO A 208 15.40 -15.37 -12.81
C PRO A 208 16.76 -15.06 -13.45
N GLU A 209 16.82 -14.14 -14.41
CA GLU A 209 18.07 -13.78 -15.09
C GLU A 209 18.99 -12.95 -14.18
N GLN A 210 18.42 -12.24 -13.20
CA GLN A 210 19.14 -11.38 -12.26
C GLN A 210 19.51 -12.06 -10.94
N GLN A 211 19.36 -13.39 -10.83
CA GLN A 211 19.72 -14.13 -9.62
C GLN A 211 21.20 -13.96 -9.23
N ALA A 212 22.12 -13.85 -10.20
CA ALA A 212 23.54 -13.61 -9.91
C ALA A 212 23.77 -12.26 -9.21
N PHE A 213 23.09 -11.21 -9.68
CA PHE A 213 23.12 -9.89 -9.04
C PHE A 213 22.48 -9.92 -7.64
N THR A 214 21.32 -10.59 -7.51
CA THR A 214 20.62 -10.75 -6.22
C THR A 214 21.48 -11.50 -5.19
N ARG A 215 22.20 -12.55 -5.59
CA ARG A 215 23.19 -13.24 -4.72
C ARG A 215 24.35 -12.32 -4.32
N ARG A 216 24.85 -11.50 -5.26
CA ARG A 216 25.88 -10.49 -4.96
C ARG A 216 25.40 -9.47 -3.93
N GLN A 217 24.17 -8.96 -4.05
CA GLN A 217 23.57 -8.05 -3.06
C GLN A 217 23.52 -8.68 -1.66
N LEU A 218 23.21 -9.98 -1.56
CA LEU A 218 23.20 -10.72 -0.30
C LEU A 218 24.61 -10.87 0.30
N GLY A 219 25.62 -11.19 -0.52
CA GLY A 219 27.02 -11.27 -0.09
C GLY A 219 27.52 -9.96 0.52
N ILE A 220 27.27 -8.83 -0.15
CA ILE A 220 27.64 -7.50 0.33
C ILE A 220 26.98 -7.16 1.67
N LEU A 221 25.70 -7.54 1.87
CA LEU A 221 25.03 -7.35 3.15
C LEU A 221 25.65 -8.22 4.26
N GLN A 222 26.05 -9.45 3.96
CA GLN A 222 26.72 -10.32 4.92
C GLN A 222 28.08 -9.74 5.33
N GLU A 223 28.91 -9.33 4.39
CA GLU A 223 30.22 -8.70 4.65
C GLU A 223 30.07 -7.42 5.52
N ALA A 224 29.02 -6.63 5.27
CA ALA A 224 28.69 -5.46 6.09
C ALA A 224 28.24 -5.84 7.51
N ALA A 225 27.48 -6.93 7.68
CA ALA A 225 27.03 -7.45 8.97
C ALA A 225 28.20 -8.00 9.79
N ASP A 226 29.04 -8.83 9.18
CA ASP A 226 30.24 -9.39 9.80
C ASP A 226 31.19 -8.26 10.26
N SER A 227 31.34 -7.22 9.44
CA SER A 227 32.12 -6.01 9.76
C SER A 227 31.50 -5.14 10.86
N ALA A 228 30.18 -5.10 10.98
CA ALA A 228 29.49 -4.42 12.08
C ALA A 228 29.63 -5.22 13.41
N GLY A 229 29.78 -6.54 13.31
CA GLY A 229 29.78 -7.47 14.44
C GLY A 229 28.37 -7.70 15.02
N PRO A 230 28.26 -8.44 16.13
CA PRO A 230 26.98 -8.90 16.68
C PRO A 230 25.97 -7.78 16.95
N LEU A 231 24.68 -8.09 16.71
CA LEU A 231 23.53 -7.24 16.99
C LEU A 231 22.67 -7.95 18.07
N PRO A 232 22.89 -7.70 19.38
CA PRO A 232 22.33 -8.55 20.45
C PRO A 232 20.79 -8.71 20.44
N ASN A 233 20.07 -7.69 20.00
CA ASN A 233 18.60 -7.68 19.84
C ASN A 233 18.16 -7.37 18.39
N GLY A 234 19.12 -7.27 17.46
CA GLY A 234 18.90 -6.79 16.10
C GLY A 234 18.98 -7.88 15.05
N ARG A 235 18.45 -7.61 13.85
CA ARG A 235 18.42 -8.59 12.75
C ARG A 235 19.08 -8.06 11.48
N VAL A 236 19.72 -8.95 10.73
CA VAL A 236 20.19 -8.66 9.37
C VAL A 236 19.08 -9.04 8.41
N HIS A 237 18.60 -8.12 7.56
CA HIS A 237 17.39 -8.40 6.76
C HIS A 237 17.41 -7.89 5.31
N ALA A 238 17.18 -8.80 4.37
CA ALA A 238 17.21 -8.54 2.93
C ALA A 238 15.89 -8.84 2.22
N ALA A 239 15.20 -9.92 2.60
CA ALA A 239 14.03 -10.42 1.88
C ALA A 239 12.86 -9.42 1.78
N ASN A 240 12.41 -9.14 0.55
CA ASN A 240 11.11 -8.55 0.21
C ASN A 240 10.16 -9.68 -0.27
N THR A 241 8.93 -9.37 -0.70
CA THR A 241 8.01 -10.39 -1.24
C THR A 241 8.65 -11.26 -2.34
N PRO A 242 9.22 -10.72 -3.43
CA PRO A 242 9.93 -11.52 -4.42
C PRO A 242 11.01 -12.45 -3.84
N ALA A 243 11.91 -11.93 -3.01
CA ALA A 243 13.00 -12.73 -2.45
C ALA A 243 12.50 -13.83 -1.49
N MET A 244 11.40 -13.60 -0.78
CA MET A 244 10.74 -14.63 0.03
C MET A 244 10.20 -15.78 -0.84
N LEU A 245 9.61 -15.47 -1.99
CA LEU A 245 9.02 -16.45 -2.91
C LEU A 245 10.08 -17.20 -3.74
N HIS A 246 11.10 -16.50 -4.24
CA HIS A 246 12.01 -16.99 -5.28
C HIS A 246 13.44 -17.24 -4.81
N PHE A 247 13.86 -16.69 -3.67
CA PHE A 247 15.27 -16.63 -3.27
C PHE A 247 15.46 -16.92 -1.77
N ALA A 248 15.16 -18.14 -1.35
CA ALA A 248 15.15 -18.57 0.05
C ALA A 248 16.50 -18.39 0.79
N GLU A 249 17.62 -18.32 0.07
CA GLU A 249 18.93 -17.93 0.63
C GLU A 249 18.85 -16.60 1.39
N SER A 250 18.04 -15.65 0.92
CA SER A 250 17.89 -14.30 1.49
C SER A 250 17.32 -14.24 2.91
N PHE A 251 16.73 -15.33 3.41
CA PHE A 251 16.29 -15.44 4.79
C PHE A 251 16.92 -16.62 5.53
N ARG A 252 17.25 -17.73 4.84
CA ARG A 252 17.93 -18.87 5.47
C ARG A 252 19.37 -18.59 5.88
N ARG A 253 20.09 -17.73 5.14
CA ARG A 253 21.49 -17.36 5.48
C ARG A 253 21.59 -16.26 6.55
N LEU A 254 20.50 -15.54 6.80
CA LEU A 254 20.45 -14.40 7.72
C LEU A 254 19.64 -14.71 8.99
N ASP A 255 19.24 -15.96 9.21
CA ASP A 255 18.35 -16.34 10.31
C ASP A 255 19.06 -16.23 11.67
N PRO A 256 18.50 -15.55 12.69
CA PRO A 256 17.18 -14.91 12.74
C PRO A 256 17.07 -13.58 11.95
N THR A 257 16.13 -13.53 10.99
CA THR A 257 15.95 -12.36 10.09
C THR A 257 14.56 -11.70 10.18
N PHE A 258 14.37 -10.60 9.43
CA PHE A 258 13.04 -10.07 9.10
C PHE A 258 12.72 -10.29 7.61
N VAL A 259 11.54 -10.81 7.32
CA VAL A 259 11.03 -10.96 5.95
C VAL A 259 9.96 -9.91 5.69
N ARG A 260 10.26 -8.96 4.79
CA ARG A 260 9.47 -7.72 4.58
C ARG A 260 8.46 -7.90 3.45
N CYS A 261 7.33 -8.53 3.74
CA CYS A 261 6.31 -8.80 2.73
C CYS A 261 5.34 -7.63 2.54
N GLY A 262 5.12 -7.28 1.27
CA GLY A 262 4.11 -6.31 0.80
C GLY A 262 3.00 -7.05 0.07
N LEU A 263 3.02 -7.08 -1.27
CA LEU A 263 1.94 -7.66 -2.10
C LEU A 263 1.46 -9.04 -1.66
N ALA A 264 2.35 -9.93 -1.20
CA ALA A 264 1.95 -11.27 -0.78
C ALA A 264 0.96 -11.27 0.40
N LEU A 265 0.99 -10.28 1.30
CA LEU A 265 -0.04 -10.14 2.36
C LEU A 265 -1.44 -9.95 1.77
N TYR A 266 -1.52 -9.32 0.61
CA TYR A 266 -2.77 -8.99 -0.08
C TYR A 266 -3.14 -10.03 -1.15
N GLY A 267 -2.43 -11.16 -1.19
CA GLY A 267 -2.65 -12.25 -2.14
C GLY A 267 -2.14 -11.98 -3.55
N LEU A 268 -1.23 -11.02 -3.69
CA LEU A 268 -0.71 -10.57 -4.97
C LEU A 268 0.77 -10.95 -5.10
N ALA A 269 1.16 -11.45 -6.27
CA ALA A 269 2.55 -11.46 -6.71
C ALA A 269 2.62 -11.54 -8.23
N ARG A 270 3.72 -11.08 -8.80
CA ARG A 270 4.05 -11.27 -10.22
C ARG A 270 4.74 -12.64 -10.36
N PHE A 271 3.96 -13.69 -10.50
CA PHE A 271 4.48 -15.06 -10.58
C PHE A 271 5.01 -15.38 -11.99
N PRO A 272 6.28 -15.78 -12.18
CA PRO A 272 6.60 -16.70 -13.26
C PRO A 272 5.79 -18.00 -13.07
N PRO A 273 5.38 -18.71 -14.15
CA PRO A 273 4.45 -19.85 -14.06
C PRO A 273 4.84 -20.91 -13.02
N SER A 274 6.13 -21.22 -12.90
CA SER A 274 6.70 -22.19 -11.94
C SER A 274 6.48 -21.84 -10.47
N VAL A 275 6.16 -20.58 -10.14
CA VAL A 275 5.87 -20.15 -8.76
C VAL A 275 4.38 -19.87 -8.55
N ARG A 276 3.58 -19.76 -9.63
CA ARG A 276 2.13 -19.92 -9.49
C ARG A 276 1.82 -21.34 -8.98
N GLU A 277 2.40 -22.35 -9.62
CA GLU A 277 2.29 -23.76 -9.24
C GLU A 277 2.83 -24.05 -7.82
N ALA A 278 3.84 -23.32 -7.36
CA ALA A 278 4.42 -23.51 -6.03
C ALA A 278 3.76 -22.70 -4.90
N LEU A 279 3.00 -21.63 -5.20
CA LEU A 279 2.60 -20.59 -4.24
C LEU A 279 1.40 -19.74 -4.63
N GLY A 280 1.18 -19.52 -5.92
CA GLY A 280 0.09 -18.67 -6.43
C GLY A 280 -1.30 -19.25 -6.23
N ASP A 281 -1.42 -20.57 -6.09
CA ASP A 281 -2.70 -21.23 -5.78
C ASP A 281 -3.04 -21.18 -4.28
N ASP A 282 -2.04 -20.96 -3.40
CA ASP A 282 -2.24 -20.81 -1.95
C ASP A 282 -2.60 -19.37 -1.54
N LEU A 283 -2.10 -18.36 -2.28
CA LEU A 283 -2.27 -16.94 -1.96
C LEU A 283 -3.66 -16.44 -2.36
N ARG A 284 -4.35 -15.74 -1.44
CA ARG A 284 -5.75 -15.30 -1.62
C ARG A 284 -5.83 -13.79 -1.86
N PRO A 285 -6.21 -13.32 -3.06
CA PRO A 285 -6.38 -11.90 -3.35
C PRO A 285 -7.37 -11.24 -2.39
N ALA A 286 -6.92 -10.24 -1.64
CA ALA A 286 -7.70 -9.66 -0.54
C ALA A 286 -8.68 -8.56 -0.96
N MET A 287 -8.49 -7.90 -2.11
CA MET A 287 -9.35 -6.80 -2.56
C MET A 287 -10.28 -7.22 -3.70
N ARG A 288 -11.56 -6.88 -3.56
CA ARG A 288 -12.58 -6.87 -4.61
C ARG A 288 -12.97 -5.42 -4.88
N PHE A 289 -12.71 -4.91 -6.07
CA PHE A 289 -13.07 -3.55 -6.49
C PHE A 289 -14.26 -3.61 -7.47
N THR A 290 -15.36 -2.95 -7.11
CA THR A 290 -16.62 -3.04 -7.84
C THR A 290 -17.24 -1.66 -8.09
N SER A 291 -18.12 -1.61 -9.06
CA SER A 291 -18.99 -0.48 -9.35
C SER A 291 -20.40 -0.97 -9.67
N LYS A 292 -21.28 -0.08 -10.12
CA LYS A 292 -22.62 -0.42 -10.58
C LYS A 292 -22.93 0.17 -11.95
N ILE A 293 -23.81 -0.50 -12.69
CA ILE A 293 -24.44 0.08 -13.87
C ILE A 293 -25.32 1.25 -13.42
N THR A 294 -25.03 2.47 -13.89
CA THR A 294 -25.80 3.68 -13.57
C THR A 294 -26.79 4.05 -14.67
N HIS A 295 -26.55 3.60 -15.91
CA HIS A 295 -27.45 3.83 -17.03
C HIS A 295 -27.29 2.73 -18.09
N LEU A 296 -28.38 2.41 -18.79
CA LEU A 296 -28.42 1.48 -19.92
C LEU A 296 -29.06 2.18 -21.11
N LYS A 297 -28.45 2.04 -22.29
CA LYS A 297 -29.03 2.51 -23.55
C LYS A 297 -28.66 1.62 -24.71
N THR A 298 -29.47 1.64 -25.76
CA THR A 298 -29.11 1.10 -27.07
C THR A 298 -28.64 2.23 -27.97
N VAL A 299 -27.63 1.96 -28.80
CA VAL A 299 -27.16 2.84 -29.87
C VAL A 299 -27.15 2.08 -31.18
N ASP A 300 -27.42 2.77 -32.28
CA ASP A 300 -27.38 2.20 -33.63
C ASP A 300 -25.94 2.11 -34.17
N GLU A 301 -25.78 1.34 -35.24
CA GLU A 301 -24.53 1.25 -36.01
C GLU A 301 -24.01 2.65 -36.40
N GLY A 302 -22.69 2.85 -36.35
CA GLY A 302 -22.07 4.14 -36.64
C GLY A 302 -22.13 5.18 -35.51
N ALA A 303 -22.88 4.93 -34.43
CA ALA A 303 -22.89 5.80 -33.26
C ALA A 303 -21.52 5.78 -32.54
N THR A 304 -21.02 6.95 -32.14
CA THR A 304 -19.70 7.06 -31.49
C THR A 304 -19.77 7.28 -29.98
N VAL A 305 -18.83 6.70 -29.24
CA VAL A 305 -18.84 6.66 -27.77
C VAL A 305 -17.63 7.39 -27.17
N SER A 306 -17.91 8.18 -26.12
CA SER A 306 -16.94 8.91 -25.29
C SER A 306 -16.12 9.99 -26.01
N TYR A 307 -15.18 10.58 -25.26
CA TYR A 307 -14.24 11.60 -25.72
C TYR A 307 -13.51 11.20 -27.01
N ASN A 308 -13.26 12.20 -27.85
CA ASN A 308 -12.61 12.07 -29.17
C ASN A 308 -13.31 11.09 -30.12
N ARG A 309 -14.55 10.65 -29.82
CA ARG A 309 -15.29 9.64 -30.59
C ARG A 309 -14.47 8.36 -30.80
N SER A 310 -13.67 7.98 -29.80
CA SER A 310 -12.59 6.99 -29.93
C SER A 310 -13.06 5.54 -30.10
N TRP A 311 -14.37 5.31 -30.18
CA TRP A 311 -14.98 4.04 -30.54
C TRP A 311 -16.28 4.32 -31.30
N THR A 312 -16.54 3.51 -32.33
CA THR A 312 -17.74 3.56 -33.18
C THR A 312 -18.46 2.22 -33.07
N ALA A 313 -19.77 2.23 -32.93
CA ALA A 313 -20.59 1.04 -32.87
C ALA A 313 -20.51 0.27 -34.21
N PRO A 314 -20.00 -0.97 -34.23
CA PRO A 314 -19.87 -1.76 -35.46
C PRO A 314 -21.22 -2.35 -35.92
N GLU A 315 -22.22 -2.33 -35.04
CA GLU A 315 -23.59 -2.76 -35.24
C GLU A 315 -24.47 -2.06 -34.18
N ARG A 316 -25.79 -2.29 -34.19
CA ARG A 316 -26.67 -1.83 -33.12
C ARG A 316 -26.38 -2.59 -31.83
N VAL A 317 -25.96 -1.89 -30.77
CA VAL A 317 -25.55 -2.51 -29.49
C VAL A 317 -26.22 -1.91 -28.27
N ARG A 318 -26.27 -2.68 -27.17
CA ARG A 318 -26.60 -2.18 -25.84
C ARG A 318 -25.32 -1.80 -25.08
N LEU A 319 -25.29 -0.59 -24.56
CA LEU A 319 -24.21 -0.05 -23.73
C LEU A 319 -24.68 0.08 -22.28
N ALA A 320 -23.82 -0.33 -21.35
CA ALA A 320 -23.91 0.01 -19.94
C ALA A 320 -22.95 1.16 -19.63
N THR A 321 -23.45 2.21 -18.98
CA THR A 321 -22.60 3.20 -18.31
C THR A 321 -22.38 2.76 -16.87
N VAL A 322 -21.12 2.72 -16.46
CA VAL A 322 -20.67 2.26 -15.14
C VAL A 322 -20.16 3.46 -14.35
N GLY A 323 -20.52 3.51 -13.07
CA GLY A 323 -20.22 4.62 -12.15
C GLY A 323 -18.77 4.76 -11.67
N CYS A 324 -17.79 4.39 -12.50
CA CYS A 324 -16.36 4.41 -12.17
C CYS A 324 -15.55 5.04 -13.31
N GLY A 325 -14.53 5.83 -12.95
CA GLY A 325 -13.56 6.37 -13.88
C GLY A 325 -12.17 6.55 -13.27
N TYR A 326 -11.33 7.35 -13.93
CA TYR A 326 -9.94 7.54 -13.49
C TYR A 326 -9.81 8.34 -12.17
N GLY A 327 -10.86 9.05 -11.75
CA GLY A 327 -10.94 9.69 -10.42
C GLY A 327 -11.09 8.71 -9.27
N ASP A 328 -11.58 7.49 -9.54
CA ASP A 328 -11.68 6.37 -8.59
C ASP A 328 -10.43 5.48 -8.58
N GLY A 329 -9.47 5.76 -9.49
CA GLY A 329 -8.25 4.99 -9.67
C GLY A 329 -8.24 4.07 -10.90
N TYR A 330 -9.37 3.89 -11.60
CA TYR A 330 -9.44 3.05 -12.80
C TYR A 330 -8.84 3.79 -14.01
N THR A 331 -7.52 3.62 -14.19
CA THR A 331 -6.69 4.49 -15.05
C THR A 331 -7.18 4.61 -16.49
N ARG A 332 -7.07 5.82 -17.06
CA ARG A 332 -7.48 6.13 -18.43
C ARG A 332 -6.77 5.27 -19.50
N LEU A 333 -5.62 4.69 -19.18
CA LEU A 333 -4.90 3.76 -20.07
C LEU A 333 -5.70 2.47 -20.39
N LEU A 334 -6.69 2.11 -19.57
CA LEU A 334 -7.56 0.95 -19.77
C LEU A 334 -8.62 1.15 -20.88
N SER A 335 -8.73 2.36 -21.44
CA SER A 335 -9.70 2.73 -22.49
C SER A 335 -9.56 1.83 -23.73
N GLY A 336 -10.60 1.07 -24.06
CA GLY A 336 -10.58 0.15 -25.22
C GLY A 336 -9.67 -1.07 -25.06
N ARG A 337 -9.17 -1.34 -23.85
CA ARG A 337 -8.26 -2.47 -23.55
C ARG A 337 -8.75 -3.39 -22.44
N ALA A 338 -9.50 -2.85 -21.48
CA ALA A 338 -9.99 -3.61 -20.34
C ALA A 338 -11.36 -4.25 -20.58
N ASP A 339 -11.54 -5.42 -19.99
CA ASP A 339 -12.86 -6.04 -19.79
C ASP A 339 -13.28 -5.89 -18.32
N VAL A 340 -14.57 -5.69 -18.05
CA VAL A 340 -15.18 -5.86 -16.71
C VAL A 340 -15.90 -7.20 -16.60
N SER A 341 -16.48 -7.53 -15.44
CA SER A 341 -17.45 -8.63 -15.32
C SER A 341 -18.79 -8.17 -14.77
N ILE A 342 -19.89 -8.61 -15.39
CA ILE A 342 -21.26 -8.27 -15.03
C ILE A 342 -22.05 -9.59 -15.03
N ARG A 343 -22.72 -9.91 -13.91
CA ARG A 343 -23.43 -11.20 -13.70
C ARG A 343 -22.57 -12.43 -14.10
N GLY A 344 -21.27 -12.39 -13.82
CA GLY A 344 -20.30 -13.47 -14.12
C GLY A 344 -19.84 -13.58 -15.58
N ARG A 345 -20.20 -12.63 -16.45
CA ARG A 345 -19.78 -12.59 -17.86
C ARG A 345 -18.86 -11.40 -18.14
N ARG A 346 -17.85 -11.60 -18.98
CA ARG A 346 -16.87 -10.56 -19.36
C ARG A 346 -17.42 -9.65 -20.48
N PHE A 347 -17.16 -8.34 -20.38
CA PHE A 347 -17.57 -7.36 -21.38
C PHE A 347 -16.50 -6.25 -21.55
N PRO A 348 -16.22 -5.82 -22.79
CA PRO A 348 -15.19 -4.82 -23.05
C PRO A 348 -15.63 -3.40 -22.70
N VAL A 349 -14.71 -2.65 -22.11
CA VAL A 349 -14.79 -1.20 -21.93
C VAL A 349 -14.56 -0.52 -23.29
N VAL A 350 -15.54 0.26 -23.75
CA VAL A 350 -15.52 0.90 -25.07
C VAL A 350 -15.45 2.42 -24.99
N GLY A 351 -14.68 3.01 -25.91
CA GLY A 351 -14.36 4.43 -25.90
C GLY A 351 -13.36 4.81 -24.79
N SER A 352 -13.17 6.11 -24.59
CA SER A 352 -12.35 6.64 -23.50
C SER A 352 -13.03 6.48 -22.13
N ILE A 353 -12.27 6.09 -21.10
CA ILE A 353 -12.68 6.19 -19.69
C ILE A 353 -12.69 7.68 -19.28
N CYS A 354 -13.78 8.12 -18.66
CA CYS A 354 -13.97 9.49 -18.16
C CYS A 354 -13.47 9.61 -16.70
N MET A 355 -13.61 10.79 -16.10
CA MET A 355 -13.20 11.00 -14.70
C MET A 355 -14.01 10.12 -13.74
N ASP A 356 -15.31 9.97 -13.98
CA ASP A 356 -16.27 9.35 -13.04
C ASP A 356 -17.10 8.23 -13.67
N LEU A 357 -16.97 8.02 -14.98
CA LEU A 357 -17.81 7.11 -15.76
C LEU A 357 -17.00 6.36 -16.82
N MET A 358 -17.47 5.18 -17.18
CA MET A 358 -17.01 4.46 -18.38
C MET A 358 -18.17 3.73 -19.05
N MET A 359 -17.96 3.33 -20.31
CA MET A 359 -18.97 2.62 -21.11
C MET A 359 -18.50 1.20 -21.39
N VAL A 360 -19.43 0.26 -21.31
CA VAL A 360 -19.20 -1.17 -21.51
C VAL A 360 -20.17 -1.68 -22.58
N ASN A 361 -19.67 -2.42 -23.56
CA ASN A 361 -20.50 -2.98 -24.63
C ASN A 361 -21.05 -4.35 -24.23
N LEU A 362 -22.38 -4.48 -24.16
CA LEU A 362 -23.08 -5.73 -23.81
C LEU A 362 -23.43 -6.58 -25.04
N GLY A 363 -23.16 -6.10 -26.26
CA GLY A 363 -23.51 -6.74 -27.53
C GLY A 363 -24.87 -6.30 -28.09
N PRO A 364 -25.36 -6.95 -29.17
CA PRO A 364 -26.63 -6.64 -29.81
C PRO A 364 -27.82 -6.78 -28.84
N PRO A 365 -28.81 -5.86 -28.82
CA PRO A 365 -29.92 -5.89 -27.86
C PRO A 365 -30.72 -7.21 -27.80
N GLU A 366 -30.72 -7.97 -28.90
CA GLU A 366 -31.45 -9.22 -29.10
C GLU A 366 -30.71 -10.45 -28.52
N SER A 367 -29.39 -10.36 -28.34
CA SER A 367 -28.51 -11.44 -27.82
C SER A 367 -27.73 -11.04 -26.56
N ALA A 368 -27.72 -9.76 -26.21
CA ALA A 368 -27.14 -9.22 -25.00
C ALA A 368 -27.81 -9.86 -23.77
N PRO A 369 -27.03 -10.29 -22.76
CA PRO A 369 -27.61 -10.84 -21.54
C PRO A 369 -28.45 -9.80 -20.78
N PRO A 370 -29.39 -10.27 -19.93
CA PRO A 370 -30.09 -9.40 -19.00
C PRO A 370 -29.09 -8.64 -18.13
N ALA A 371 -29.20 -7.32 -18.14
CA ALA A 371 -28.47 -6.39 -17.30
C ALA A 371 -29.39 -5.24 -16.92
N GLU A 372 -29.28 -4.75 -15.68
CA GLU A 372 -30.18 -3.77 -15.08
C GLU A 372 -29.39 -2.64 -14.41
N VAL A 373 -30.00 -1.45 -14.29
CA VAL A 373 -29.40 -0.36 -13.51
C VAL A 373 -29.34 -0.78 -12.04
N GLY A 374 -28.17 -0.64 -11.43
CA GLY A 374 -27.87 -1.14 -10.09
C GLY A 374 -27.14 -2.48 -10.04
N ASP A 375 -27.04 -3.22 -11.16
CA ASP A 375 -26.21 -4.43 -11.24
C ASP A 375 -24.76 -4.15 -10.88
N GLU A 376 -24.14 -5.07 -10.14
CA GLU A 376 -22.72 -5.00 -9.81
C GLU A 376 -21.84 -5.25 -11.06
N VAL A 377 -20.79 -4.44 -11.16
CA VAL A 377 -19.73 -4.52 -12.17
C VAL A 377 -18.42 -4.77 -11.44
N VAL A 378 -17.80 -5.94 -11.66
CA VAL A 378 -16.50 -6.28 -11.07
C VAL A 378 -15.39 -5.69 -11.94
N LEU A 379 -14.58 -4.81 -11.33
CA LEU A 379 -13.49 -4.09 -11.97
C LEU A 379 -12.15 -4.83 -11.81
N PHE A 380 -11.96 -5.47 -10.66
CA PHE A 380 -11.05 -6.59 -10.43
C PHE A 380 -11.37 -7.27 -9.09
N GLY A 381 -10.96 -8.53 -8.91
CA GLY A 381 -11.10 -9.23 -7.63
C GLY A 381 -10.91 -10.75 -7.74
N PRO A 382 -11.13 -11.49 -6.65
CA PRO A 382 -10.97 -12.95 -6.64
C PRO A 382 -12.06 -13.70 -7.44
N ASP A 383 -13.30 -13.19 -7.50
CA ASP A 383 -14.44 -13.95 -8.04
C ASP A 383 -14.93 -13.45 -9.41
N GLY A 384 -14.70 -14.26 -10.46
CA GLY A 384 -15.41 -14.19 -11.74
C GLY A 384 -15.19 -12.93 -12.58
N GLY A 385 -14.18 -12.12 -12.27
CA GLY A 385 -13.83 -10.88 -12.97
C GLY A 385 -12.36 -10.80 -13.37
N PRO A 386 -11.86 -9.61 -13.72
CA PRO A 386 -10.43 -9.38 -13.92
C PRO A 386 -9.64 -9.73 -12.66
N SER A 387 -8.45 -10.29 -12.84
CA SER A 387 -7.44 -10.23 -11.79
C SER A 387 -6.82 -8.82 -11.72
N VAL A 388 -6.18 -8.49 -10.60
CA VAL A 388 -5.37 -7.26 -10.48
C VAL A 388 -4.22 -7.25 -11.49
N GLN A 389 -3.71 -8.44 -11.87
CA GLN A 389 -2.65 -8.57 -12.87
C GLN A 389 -3.17 -8.27 -14.27
N ASP A 390 -4.39 -8.70 -14.64
CA ASP A 390 -5.00 -8.38 -15.94
C ASP A 390 -5.07 -6.85 -16.13
N VAL A 391 -5.53 -6.14 -15.09
CA VAL A 391 -5.63 -4.67 -15.08
C VAL A 391 -4.25 -4.01 -15.15
N ALA A 392 -3.23 -4.59 -14.50
CA ALA A 392 -1.85 -4.12 -14.58
C ALA A 392 -1.28 -4.27 -16.01
N ASP A 393 -1.49 -5.43 -16.62
CA ASP A 393 -1.01 -5.75 -17.98
C ASP A 393 -1.67 -4.85 -19.03
N TRP A 394 -3.00 -4.67 -18.96
CA TRP A 394 -3.75 -3.79 -19.88
C TRP A 394 -3.36 -2.31 -19.78
N SER A 395 -2.89 -1.87 -18.61
CA SER A 395 -2.44 -0.50 -18.35
C SER A 395 -0.92 -0.33 -18.32
N GLU A 396 -0.17 -1.32 -18.82
CA GLU A 396 1.30 -1.28 -18.98
C GLU A 396 2.04 -0.97 -17.66
N THR A 397 1.58 -1.57 -16.56
CA THR A 397 2.11 -1.33 -15.20
C THR A 397 2.16 -2.60 -14.36
N ILE A 398 2.29 -2.46 -13.04
CA ILE A 398 2.42 -3.52 -12.05
C ILE A 398 1.25 -3.51 -11.07
N ALA A 399 0.89 -4.69 -10.52
CA ALA A 399 -0.20 -4.85 -9.55
C ALA A 399 -0.13 -3.84 -8.38
N TYR A 400 1.08 -3.51 -7.92
CA TYR A 400 1.35 -2.44 -6.94
C TYR A 400 0.65 -1.12 -7.27
N GLU A 401 0.71 -0.67 -8.52
CA GLU A 401 0.16 0.62 -8.94
C GLU A 401 -1.37 0.56 -9.09
N VAL A 402 -1.91 -0.60 -9.50
CA VAL A 402 -3.36 -0.82 -9.61
C VAL A 402 -4.04 -0.68 -8.26
N VAL A 403 -3.60 -1.41 -7.23
CA VAL A 403 -4.27 -1.35 -5.90
C VAL A 403 -4.02 -0.03 -5.17
N THR A 404 -2.82 0.57 -5.30
CA THR A 404 -2.55 1.88 -4.66
C THR A 404 -3.28 3.05 -5.31
N ARG A 405 -3.89 2.87 -6.49
CA ARG A 405 -4.80 3.85 -7.10
C ARG A 405 -6.21 3.80 -6.52
N VAL A 406 -6.64 2.70 -5.89
CA VAL A 406 -7.93 2.61 -5.18
C VAL A 406 -7.82 3.32 -3.83
N ARG A 407 -8.11 4.62 -3.82
CA ARG A 407 -7.93 5.52 -2.66
C ARG A 407 -8.86 6.73 -2.72
N GLY A 408 -8.91 7.50 -1.64
CA GLY A 408 -9.63 8.77 -1.59
C GLY A 408 -11.14 8.56 -1.53
N ARG A 409 -11.84 8.81 -2.63
CA ARG A 409 -13.31 8.82 -2.69
C ARG A 409 -13.98 7.43 -2.77
N VAL A 410 -13.20 6.36 -2.93
CA VAL A 410 -13.71 4.99 -2.91
C VAL A 410 -13.87 4.53 -1.45
N PRO A 411 -15.10 4.35 -0.92
CA PRO A 411 -15.30 3.80 0.41
C PRO A 411 -14.84 2.34 0.44
N ARG A 412 -14.31 1.94 1.61
CA ARG A 412 -13.83 0.57 1.84
C ARG A 412 -14.66 -0.13 2.89
N PHE A 413 -15.06 -1.34 2.57
CA PHE A 413 -15.73 -2.28 3.47
C PHE A 413 -14.77 -3.43 3.80
N TYR A 414 -14.95 -4.04 4.97
CA TYR A 414 -14.10 -5.12 5.44
C TYR A 414 -14.95 -6.36 5.75
N THR A 415 -14.41 -7.54 5.41
CA THR A 415 -14.99 -8.84 5.77
C THR A 415 -13.96 -9.65 6.57
N GLY A 416 -14.40 -10.71 7.23
CA GLY A 416 -13.54 -11.43 8.20
C GLY A 416 -13.34 -10.63 9.48
N GLU A 417 -14.31 -9.83 9.90
CA GLU A 417 -14.30 -9.30 11.26
C GLU A 417 -14.86 -10.39 12.17
N GLU A 418 -14.11 -10.80 13.21
CA GLU A 418 -14.71 -11.59 14.28
C GLU A 418 -15.82 -10.72 14.89
N ALA A 419 -17.05 -11.26 14.92
CA ALA A 419 -18.10 -10.64 15.70
C ALA A 419 -17.58 -10.49 17.14
N PRO A 420 -17.72 -9.32 17.78
CA PRO A 420 -17.23 -9.14 19.14
C PRO A 420 -17.85 -10.23 20.00
N SER A 421 -17.00 -11.10 20.57
CA SER A 421 -17.47 -12.16 21.46
C SER A 421 -18.37 -11.52 22.52
N GLU A 422 -19.56 -12.08 22.76
CA GLU A 422 -20.49 -11.59 23.79
C GLU A 422 -19.95 -11.91 25.19
N GLY A 423 -18.85 -11.25 25.54
CA GLY A 423 -18.25 -11.22 26.86
C GLY A 423 -19.15 -10.42 27.77
N VAL A 424 -20.04 -11.15 28.46
CA VAL A 424 -20.72 -10.80 29.72
C VAL A 424 -20.72 -9.31 30.04
N ILE A 425 -21.90 -8.67 29.93
CA ILE A 425 -22.13 -7.28 30.35
C ILE A 425 -21.89 -7.15 31.87
N GLY A 426 -20.63 -6.93 32.24
CA GLY A 426 -20.21 -6.53 33.57
C GLY A 426 -20.73 -5.13 33.83
N HIS A 427 -21.70 -5.03 34.73
CA HIS A 427 -22.39 -3.77 35.04
C HIS A 427 -21.42 -2.77 35.70
N VAL A 428 -20.81 -1.88 34.90
CA VAL A 428 -20.01 -0.77 35.42
C VAL A 428 -20.98 0.29 35.99
N PRO A 429 -20.92 0.63 37.29
CA PRO A 429 -21.80 1.64 37.86
C PRO A 429 -21.48 3.01 37.25
N ARG A 430 -22.51 3.70 36.73
CA ARG A 430 -22.39 5.12 36.39
C ARG A 430 -22.03 5.90 37.65
N ARG A 431 -20.85 6.51 37.69
CA ARG A 431 -20.61 7.61 38.64
C ARG A 431 -21.49 8.78 38.23
N THR A 432 -22.47 9.08 39.07
CA THR A 432 -23.28 10.29 38.99
C THR A 432 -22.38 11.50 39.13
N ALA A 433 -22.46 12.43 38.18
CA ALA A 433 -22.00 13.80 38.40
C ALA A 433 -23.10 14.54 39.16
N ASP A 434 -22.79 15.02 40.37
CA ASP A 434 -23.45 16.17 40.99
C ASP A 434 -22.68 16.62 42.24
N ALA A 435 -22.68 17.94 42.47
CA ALA A 435 -22.08 18.70 43.59
C ALA A 435 -20.54 18.60 43.73
N LEU A 436 -19.78 19.70 43.86
CA LEU A 436 -20.07 20.93 44.60
C LEU A 436 -19.49 22.18 43.92
N ASP A 437 -20.22 23.28 44.06
CA ASP A 437 -19.83 24.71 44.23
C ASP A 437 -18.65 25.30 43.41
N GLY A 438 -18.72 26.51 42.87
CA GLY A 438 -19.70 27.59 43.07
C GLY A 438 -18.98 28.95 43.15
N ASN A 439 -19.70 30.04 42.88
CA ASN A 439 -19.26 31.44 43.03
C ASN A 439 -18.35 32.04 41.93
N GLU A 440 -18.94 32.44 40.79
CA GLU A 440 -18.51 33.66 40.08
C GLU A 440 -19.53 34.77 40.35
N ALA A 441 -19.07 35.84 41.01
CA ALA A 441 -19.85 37.05 41.25
C ALA A 441 -19.36 38.17 40.31
N ALA A 442 -20.27 39.03 39.88
CA ALA A 442 -20.03 40.03 38.85
C ALA A 442 -19.46 41.36 39.39
N ALA A 443 -18.79 42.06 38.47
CA ALA A 443 -18.76 43.52 38.30
C ALA A 443 -18.05 44.44 39.33
N ASP A 444 -17.19 45.27 38.74
CA ASP A 444 -17.19 46.75 38.80
C ASP A 444 -16.03 47.56 39.44
N GLU A 445 -15.62 48.53 38.60
CA GLU A 445 -15.12 49.89 38.84
C GLU A 445 -13.75 50.21 39.51
N ASN A 446 -13.05 51.14 38.82
CA ASN A 446 -12.18 52.22 39.32
C ASN A 446 -10.82 51.88 40.00
N GLU A 447 -9.76 52.71 39.92
CA GLU A 447 -9.51 53.92 39.11
C GLU A 447 -8.00 54.18 38.88
N THR A 448 -7.71 55.06 37.91
CA THR A 448 -6.50 55.87 37.69
C THR A 448 -5.25 55.77 38.61
N ARG A 449 -4.06 55.73 37.98
CA ARG A 449 -3.06 56.83 38.06
C ARG A 449 -2.09 56.87 36.87
N LYS A 450 -1.74 58.10 36.43
CA LYS A 450 -0.74 58.42 35.39
C LYS A 450 0.63 58.74 35.99
N GLU A 451 1.69 58.61 35.18
CA GLU A 451 2.81 59.57 34.94
C GLU A 451 3.91 58.82 34.12
N THR A 452 4.05 59.01 32.80
CA THR A 452 4.74 60.09 32.03
C THR A 452 6.26 60.19 32.23
N THR A 453 7.03 59.90 31.17
CA THR A 453 7.95 60.85 30.51
C THR A 453 8.41 60.34 29.12
N GLU A 454 8.50 61.26 28.16
CA GLU A 454 9.05 61.08 26.81
C GLU A 454 10.40 61.81 26.68
N HIS A 455 11.26 61.33 25.76
CA HIS A 455 12.01 62.09 24.74
C HIS A 455 12.92 61.09 23.99
N ASP A 456 12.88 60.99 22.66
CA ASP A 456 13.54 61.87 21.66
C ASP A 456 15.08 61.91 21.78
N SER A 457 15.86 62.01 20.70
CA SER A 457 15.67 61.74 19.26
C SER A 457 17.06 61.88 18.59
N GLU A 458 17.25 61.36 17.38
CA GLU A 458 17.96 61.98 16.23
C GLU A 458 18.57 60.97 15.25
N ALA A 459 18.62 61.37 13.98
CA ALA A 459 19.16 60.59 12.87
C ALA A 459 20.06 61.48 12.01
N VAL A 460 21.12 60.92 11.42
CA VAL A 460 21.87 61.54 10.31
C VAL A 460 22.16 60.49 9.24
N ALA A 461 21.93 60.86 7.98
CA ALA A 461 22.10 60.01 6.80
C ALA A 461 23.48 60.18 6.13
N GLN A 462 23.83 59.28 5.21
CA GLN A 462 24.29 59.61 3.83
C GLN A 462 24.71 58.38 2.98
N THR A 463 24.05 58.23 1.82
CA THR A 463 24.58 57.64 0.57
C THR A 463 25.35 58.72 -0.24
N PRO A 464 26.08 58.44 -1.36
CA PRO A 464 25.99 57.35 -2.37
C PRO A 464 27.35 56.63 -2.59
N SER A 465 27.84 56.10 -3.73
CA SER A 465 27.45 56.08 -5.18
C SER A 465 28.10 54.93 -5.97
N ARG A 466 27.52 54.60 -7.15
CA ARG A 466 28.13 53.84 -8.28
C ARG A 466 29.01 54.75 -9.16
N PRO A 467 29.91 54.24 -10.03
CA PRO A 467 29.56 54.11 -11.48
C PRO A 467 30.30 53.04 -12.35
N THR A 468 29.63 52.62 -13.46
CA THR A 468 30.14 52.27 -14.84
C THR A 468 31.25 51.19 -15.07
N ALA A 469 31.10 50.17 -15.95
CA ALA A 469 31.03 50.15 -17.45
C ALA A 469 32.36 50.57 -18.14
N THR A 470 32.93 49.98 -19.22
CA THR A 470 32.37 49.20 -20.37
C THR A 470 33.49 48.50 -21.21
N ASN A 471 33.13 47.71 -22.25
CA ASN A 471 33.93 47.21 -23.42
C ASN A 471 34.89 46.00 -23.25
N GLY A 472 35.06 45.09 -24.23
CA GLY A 472 34.41 44.96 -25.56
C GLY A 472 34.81 43.70 -26.38
N GLU A 473 33.96 43.38 -27.39
CA GLU A 473 34.11 42.65 -28.69
C GLU A 473 35.15 41.50 -28.90
N ALA A 474 34.69 40.29 -29.28
CA ALA A 474 34.73 39.66 -30.64
C ALA A 474 36.07 38.93 -30.99
N THR A 475 36.21 37.83 -31.74
CA THR A 475 35.50 37.14 -32.86
C THR A 475 36.01 35.67 -32.88
N ALA A 476 35.32 34.57 -33.25
CA ALA A 476 35.02 34.02 -34.60
C ALA A 476 34.59 32.53 -34.44
N ARG A 477 33.44 32.05 -34.96
CA ARG A 477 33.19 31.40 -36.28
C ARG A 477 34.04 30.16 -36.67
N ARG A 478 33.43 28.96 -36.57
CA ARG A 478 33.22 27.89 -37.62
C ARG A 478 32.96 26.53 -36.91
N SER A 479 31.80 25.89 -37.06
CA SER A 479 31.29 25.11 -38.21
C SER A 479 31.89 23.70 -38.33
N LEU A 480 31.09 22.66 -38.09
CA LEU A 480 31.03 21.41 -38.90
C LEU A 480 29.83 20.54 -38.50
N GLU A 481 29.19 19.93 -39.50
CA GLU A 481 28.04 19.02 -39.38
C GLU A 481 28.46 17.56 -39.60
N ALA A 482 27.75 16.64 -38.92
CA ALA A 482 27.26 15.33 -39.40
C ALA A 482 28.20 14.20 -39.90
N ALA A 483 27.62 12.98 -39.83
CA ALA A 483 28.12 11.66 -40.29
C ALA A 483 29.23 11.01 -39.42
N SER A 484 29.29 9.68 -39.21
CA SER A 484 28.47 8.57 -39.75
C SER A 484 28.45 7.32 -38.83
N THR A 485 27.32 6.60 -38.85
CA THR A 485 27.11 5.13 -38.73
C THR A 485 28.03 4.18 -37.92
N ALA A 486 27.33 3.27 -37.21
CA ALA A 486 27.65 1.86 -36.93
C ALA A 486 28.73 1.51 -35.90
N HIS A 487 28.30 1.03 -34.72
CA HIS A 487 28.23 -0.43 -34.54
C HIS A 487 27.11 -0.86 -33.59
#